data_AF-A0A529SIB1-F1
#
_entry.id   AF-A0A529SIB1-F1
#
_cell.length_a   1.000
_cell.length_b   1.000
_cell.length_c   1.000
_cell.angle_alpha   90.00
_cell.angle_beta   90.00
_cell.angle_gamma   90.00
#
_symmetry.space_group_name_H-M   'P 1'
#
loop_
_entity.id
_entity.type
_entity.pdbx_description
1 polymer ?
#
loop_
_entity_poly.entity_id
_entity_poly.type
_entity_poly.pdbx_seq_one_letter_code
_entity_poly.pdbx_strand_id
1 'polypeptide(L)'
;DKALRPATSGGSSNSGSGLTLDVTVNAPNQIFIQGRGVDAELGGSLKLTGPASAPRAIGTFTLQRGRLIILSKRLTFTDGTIGFQGSLVPYLNLTATTTTSTATVTVVVSGEATNPKFTFSSVPALPQDEILAQLIFGQSMS
;
A
#
# COMPACT_ATOMS: atom_id res chain seq x y z
N ASP A 1 39.17 -59.29 9.88
CA ASP A 1 38.83 -58.10 10.68
C ASP A 1 38.12 -57.05 9.88
N LYS A 2 36.82 -56.89 10.15
CA LYS A 2 35.94 -55.88 9.59
C LYS A 2 35.37 -55.13 10.79
N ALA A 3 36.06 -54.10 11.26
CA ALA A 3 35.57 -53.30 12.37
C ALA A 3 36.04 -51.85 12.26
N LEU A 4 35.05 -50.97 12.09
CA LEU A 4 34.97 -49.64 12.68
C LEU A 4 35.78 -48.52 12.02
N ARG A 5 35.30 -48.05 10.86
CA ARG A 5 35.41 -46.62 10.50
C ARG A 5 34.08 -45.95 10.87
N PRO A 6 34.04 -44.93 11.74
CA PRO A 6 32.81 -44.19 11.98
C PRO A 6 32.44 -43.45 10.69
N ALA A 7 31.16 -43.55 10.30
CA ALA A 7 30.61 -42.76 9.22
C ALA A 7 30.68 -41.28 9.59
N THR A 8 31.16 -40.46 8.65
CA THR A 8 31.12 -39.00 8.74
C THR A 8 29.68 -38.55 8.95
N SER A 9 29.35 -38.10 10.16
CA SER A 9 28.09 -37.42 10.43
C SER A 9 28.08 -36.12 9.62
N GLY A 10 27.29 -36.10 8.55
CA GLY A 10 26.94 -34.89 7.83
C GLY A 10 26.21 -33.94 8.77
N GLY A 11 26.95 -33.01 9.36
CA GLY A 11 26.40 -31.88 10.09
C GLY A 11 25.81 -30.87 9.11
N SER A 12 24.66 -31.19 8.52
CA SER A 12 23.77 -30.18 7.97
C SER A 12 22.41 -30.35 8.64
N SER A 13 22.37 -29.95 9.91
CA SER A 13 21.11 -29.66 10.58
C SER A 13 21.21 -28.23 11.07
N ASN A 14 21.08 -27.28 10.15
CA ASN A 14 20.58 -25.96 10.50
C ASN A 14 19.10 -26.12 10.85
N SER A 15 18.81 -26.87 11.91
CA SER A 15 17.48 -27.04 12.50
C SER A 15 17.19 -25.81 13.34
N GLY A 16 17.24 -24.64 12.71
CA GLY A 16 16.42 -23.53 13.15
C GLY A 16 15.00 -23.90 12.76
N SER A 17 14.23 -24.46 13.70
CA SER A 17 12.79 -24.61 13.53
C SER A 17 12.25 -23.26 13.07
N GLY A 18 11.84 -23.16 11.80
CA GLY A 18 11.36 -21.91 11.24
C GLY A 18 10.12 -21.49 12.01
N LEU A 19 10.17 -20.32 12.65
CA LEU A 19 9.01 -19.74 13.33
C LEU A 19 7.84 -19.68 12.34
N THR A 20 6.69 -20.23 12.71
CA THR A 20 5.46 -20.12 11.92
C THR A 20 4.56 -19.08 12.56
N LEU A 21 4.04 -18.16 11.76
CA LEU A 21 3.13 -17.12 12.19
C LEU A 21 1.68 -17.61 12.10
N ASP A 22 0.89 -17.28 13.13
CA ASP A 22 -0.58 -17.22 13.11
C ASP A 22 -0.99 -16.05 14.01
N VAL A 23 -0.78 -14.85 13.51
CA VAL A 23 -0.94 -13.60 14.27
C VAL A 23 -2.04 -12.78 13.64
N THR A 24 -2.98 -12.30 14.46
CA THR A 24 -3.97 -11.32 14.02
C THR A 24 -3.62 -9.95 14.59
N VAL A 25 -3.39 -8.99 13.71
CA VAL A 25 -3.17 -7.59 14.04
C VAL A 25 -4.50 -6.87 13.91
N ASN A 26 -5.04 -6.39 15.03
CA ASN A 26 -6.25 -5.58 15.06
C ASN A 26 -5.87 -4.13 15.37
N ALA A 27 -6.06 -3.24 14.39
CA ALA A 27 -5.66 -1.84 14.48
C ALA A 27 -6.78 -0.96 13.93
N PRO A 28 -7.88 -0.76 14.67
CA PRO A 28 -9.05 -0.05 14.16
C PRO A 28 -8.77 1.41 13.82
N ASN A 29 -7.85 2.10 14.52
CA ASN A 29 -7.51 3.51 14.31
C ASN A 29 -6.01 3.78 14.60
N GLN A 30 -5.11 2.87 14.22
CA GLN A 30 -3.70 2.91 14.67
C GLN A 30 -2.69 2.69 13.55
N ILE A 31 -3.13 2.72 12.29
CA ILE A 31 -2.23 2.53 11.15
C ILE A 31 -1.95 3.89 10.53
N PHE A 32 -0.70 4.32 10.61
CA PHE A 32 -0.24 5.56 10.02
C PHE A 32 0.68 5.27 8.84
N ILE A 33 0.37 5.83 7.67
CA ILE A 33 1.21 5.73 6.47
C ILE A 33 1.80 7.12 6.20
N GLN A 34 3.13 7.18 6.15
CA GLN A 34 3.87 8.40 5.86
C GLN A 34 4.96 8.12 4.82
N GLY A 35 4.97 8.91 3.75
CA GLY A 35 6.01 8.84 2.72
C GLY A 35 5.47 9.08 1.32
N ARG A 36 6.37 9.46 0.40
CA ARG A 36 6.04 9.74 -1.02
C ARG A 36 4.84 10.71 -1.20
N GLY A 37 4.71 11.66 -0.28
CA GLY A 37 3.62 12.64 -0.27
C GLY A 37 2.33 12.18 0.43
N VAL A 38 2.22 10.91 0.82
CA VAL A 38 1.09 10.41 1.61
C VAL A 38 1.33 10.67 3.10
N ASP A 39 0.27 11.11 3.77
CA ASP A 39 0.14 11.14 5.23
C ASP A 39 -1.31 10.78 5.58
N ALA A 40 -1.52 9.56 6.03
CA ALA A 40 -2.85 8.97 6.19
C ALA A 40 -2.97 8.09 7.44
N GLU A 41 -4.17 8.08 8.01
CA GLU A 41 -4.60 7.20 9.08
C GLU A 41 -5.58 6.18 8.52
N LEU A 42 -5.35 4.91 8.82
CA LEU A 42 -6.18 3.78 8.41
C LEU A 42 -6.57 2.92 9.60
N GLY A 43 -7.61 2.14 9.37
CA GLY A 43 -8.18 1.21 10.32
C GLY A 43 -8.45 -0.16 9.71
N GLY A 44 -8.24 -1.23 10.47
CA GLY A 44 -8.67 -2.57 10.04
C GLY A 44 -8.01 -3.71 10.80
N SER A 45 -7.97 -4.86 10.14
CA SER A 45 -7.39 -6.09 10.68
C SER A 45 -6.59 -6.81 9.61
N LEU A 46 -5.47 -7.43 10.02
CA LEU A 46 -4.58 -8.20 9.18
C LEU A 46 -4.21 -9.51 9.87
N LYS A 47 -4.43 -10.62 9.19
CA LYS A 47 -3.95 -11.93 9.60
C LYS A 47 -2.63 -12.24 8.89
N LEU A 48 -1.59 -12.51 9.67
CA LEU A 48 -0.28 -12.95 9.21
C LEU A 48 -0.12 -14.45 9.47
N THR A 49 0.13 -15.22 8.41
CA THR A 49 0.27 -16.68 8.48
C THR A 49 1.53 -17.19 7.77
N GLY A 50 1.87 -18.45 8.00
CA GLY A 50 2.96 -19.14 7.30
C GLY A 50 4.34 -18.92 7.94
N PRO A 51 5.41 -19.42 7.32
CA PRO A 51 6.76 -19.28 7.86
C PRO A 51 7.15 -17.80 8.01
N ALA A 52 7.82 -17.43 9.10
CA ALA A 52 8.29 -16.07 9.34
C ALA A 52 9.30 -15.59 8.27
N SER A 53 9.96 -16.52 7.57
CA SER A 53 10.82 -16.24 6.42
C SER A 53 10.04 -15.92 5.13
N ALA A 54 8.77 -16.27 5.05
CA ALA A 54 7.90 -16.06 3.89
C ALA A 54 6.43 -15.90 4.33
N PRO A 55 6.12 -14.83 5.09
CA PRO A 55 4.79 -14.65 5.67
C PRO A 55 3.75 -14.31 4.59
N ARG A 56 2.51 -14.67 4.87
CA ARG A 56 1.34 -14.35 4.05
C ARG A 56 0.41 -13.43 4.82
N ALA A 57 -0.06 -12.38 4.17
CA ALA A 57 -0.95 -11.39 4.78
C ALA A 57 -2.34 -11.46 4.16
N ILE A 58 -3.39 -11.52 4.99
CA ILE A 58 -4.78 -11.52 4.55
C ILE A 58 -5.56 -10.51 5.39
N GLY A 59 -6.27 -9.60 4.75
CA GLY A 59 -7.05 -8.59 5.46
C GLY A 59 -7.19 -7.31 4.67
N THR A 60 -7.73 -6.28 5.33
CA THR A 60 -7.97 -4.99 4.68
C THR A 60 -7.81 -3.87 5.69
N PHE A 61 -7.19 -2.79 5.24
CA PHE A 61 -7.20 -1.51 5.91
C PHE A 61 -8.07 -0.54 5.12
N THR A 62 -8.90 0.20 5.83
CA THR A 62 -9.78 1.23 5.28
C THR A 62 -9.27 2.58 5.75
N LEU A 63 -9.23 3.53 4.83
CA LEU A 63 -8.85 4.90 5.11
C LEU A 63 -9.84 5.53 6.10
N GLN A 64 -9.31 6.18 7.13
CA GLN A 64 -10.09 7.02 8.05
C GLN A 64 -9.97 8.49 7.68
N ARG A 65 -8.74 8.94 7.43
CA ARG A 65 -8.42 10.29 6.96
C ARG A 65 -7.04 10.30 6.34
N GLY A 66 -6.76 11.30 5.51
CA GLY A 66 -5.40 11.52 5.06
C GLY A 66 -5.30 12.57 3.97
N ARG A 67 -4.07 12.85 3.60
CA ARG A 67 -3.71 13.74 2.52
C ARG A 67 -2.68 13.09 1.60
N LEU A 68 -2.74 13.48 0.33
CA LEU A 68 -1.73 13.21 -0.68
C LEU A 68 -1.16 14.54 -1.15
N ILE A 69 0.15 14.66 -1.11
CA ILE A 69 0.89 15.74 -1.74
C ILE A 69 1.51 15.16 -3.00
N ILE A 70 1.08 15.64 -4.15
CA ILE A 70 1.68 15.33 -5.44
C ILE A 70 2.04 16.63 -6.12
N LEU A 71 3.28 16.72 -6.61
CA LEU A 71 3.82 17.96 -7.19
C LEU A 71 3.70 19.11 -6.16
N SER A 72 2.97 20.17 -6.51
CA SER A 72 2.74 21.34 -5.67
C SER A 72 1.32 21.37 -5.07
N LYS A 73 0.54 20.28 -5.17
CA LYS A 73 -0.86 20.25 -4.75
C LYS A 73 -1.08 19.28 -3.61
N ARG A 74 -1.94 19.76 -2.70
CA ARG A 74 -2.50 18.96 -1.62
C ARG A 74 -3.87 18.46 -2.05
N LEU A 75 -4.04 17.16 -1.97
CA LEU A 75 -5.30 16.46 -2.14
C LEU A 75 -5.69 15.85 -0.80
N THR A 76 -6.98 15.80 -0.55
CA THR A 76 -7.57 15.15 0.63
C THR A 76 -8.11 13.81 0.19
N PHE A 77 -7.71 12.73 0.87
CA PHE A 77 -8.32 11.44 0.59
C PHE A 77 -9.77 11.44 1.08
N THR A 78 -10.69 10.96 0.25
CA THR A 78 -12.13 10.91 0.52
C THR A 78 -12.64 9.51 0.78
N ASP A 79 -11.96 8.50 0.22
CA ASP A 79 -12.26 7.08 0.43
C ASP A 79 -11.00 6.25 0.16
N GLY A 80 -10.94 5.03 0.70
CA GLY A 80 -9.95 4.09 0.21
C GLY A 80 -9.78 2.81 1.00
N THR A 81 -9.27 1.79 0.33
CA THR A 81 -8.94 0.49 0.87
C THR A 81 -7.54 0.03 0.44
N ILE A 82 -6.90 -0.73 1.33
CA ILE A 82 -5.62 -1.42 1.10
C ILE A 82 -5.85 -2.89 1.45
N GLY A 83 -5.90 -3.76 0.45
CA GLY A 83 -6.26 -5.16 0.59
C GLY A 83 -5.06 -6.10 0.46
N PHE A 84 -4.98 -7.10 1.33
CA PHE A 84 -3.99 -8.16 1.30
C PHE A 84 -4.67 -9.51 1.04
N GLN A 85 -4.17 -10.27 0.06
CA GLN A 85 -4.77 -11.53 -0.42
C GLN A 85 -3.72 -12.66 -0.47
N GLY A 86 -2.87 -12.72 0.55
CA GLY A 86 -1.82 -13.73 0.71
C GLY A 86 -0.41 -13.24 0.36
N SER A 87 -0.29 -12.11 -0.35
CA SER A 87 0.97 -11.38 -0.58
C SER A 87 1.20 -10.30 0.48
N LEU A 88 2.45 -9.96 0.76
CA LEU A 88 2.80 -8.76 1.53
C LEU A 88 2.69 -7.47 0.71
N VAL A 89 2.59 -7.58 -0.62
CA VAL A 89 2.29 -6.45 -1.50
C VAL A 89 0.77 -6.31 -1.58
N PRO A 90 0.17 -5.24 -1.03
CA PRO A 90 -1.27 -5.08 -1.08
C PRO A 90 -1.74 -4.51 -2.42
N TYR A 91 -3.03 -4.68 -2.68
CA TYR A 91 -3.75 -3.95 -3.70
C TYR A 91 -4.31 -2.65 -3.10
N LEU A 92 -4.08 -1.54 -3.79
CA LEU A 92 -4.55 -0.22 -3.42
C LEU A 92 -5.83 0.10 -4.19
N ASN A 93 -6.75 0.79 -3.54
CA ASN A 93 -7.85 1.49 -4.17
C ASN A 93 -8.18 2.72 -3.31
N LEU A 94 -7.58 3.87 -3.62
CA LEU A 94 -7.66 5.09 -2.82
C LEU A 94 -8.16 6.24 -3.71
N THR A 95 -9.05 7.07 -3.19
CA THR A 95 -9.57 8.25 -3.89
C THR A 95 -9.20 9.52 -3.14
N ALA A 96 -8.64 10.49 -3.83
CA ALA A 96 -8.31 11.81 -3.28
C ALA A 96 -8.85 12.93 -4.17
N THR A 97 -9.21 14.06 -3.55
CA THR A 97 -9.79 15.21 -4.25
C THR A 97 -9.08 16.52 -3.89
N THR A 98 -9.15 17.48 -4.79
CA THR A 98 -8.73 18.87 -4.54
C THR A 98 -9.54 19.82 -5.41
N THR A 99 -9.64 21.08 -4.99
CA THR A 99 -10.36 22.12 -5.75
C THR A 99 -9.35 23.11 -6.32
N THR A 100 -9.46 23.38 -7.61
CA THR A 100 -8.71 24.40 -8.33
C THR A 100 -9.58 25.65 -8.51
N SER A 101 -9.08 26.66 -9.21
CA SER A 101 -9.87 27.85 -9.55
C SER A 101 -11.08 27.55 -10.45
N THR A 102 -11.04 26.46 -11.21
CA THR A 102 -12.02 26.17 -12.28
C THR A 102 -12.69 24.79 -12.15
N ALA A 103 -12.13 23.85 -11.38
CA ALA A 103 -12.69 22.50 -11.26
C ALA A 103 -12.37 21.84 -9.92
N THR A 104 -13.18 20.82 -9.57
CA THR A 104 -12.81 19.83 -8.56
C THR A 104 -12.14 18.66 -9.26
N VAL A 105 -10.90 18.37 -8.89
CA VAL A 105 -10.09 17.28 -9.44
C VAL A 105 -10.16 16.08 -8.50
N THR A 106 -10.38 14.90 -9.07
CA THR A 106 -10.34 13.62 -8.39
C THR A 106 -9.21 12.77 -8.94
N VAL A 107 -8.43 12.16 -8.04
CA VAL A 107 -7.34 11.25 -8.34
C VAL A 107 -7.63 9.91 -7.69
N VAL A 108 -7.65 8.83 -8.48
CA VAL A 108 -7.75 7.47 -7.97
C VAL A 108 -6.40 6.78 -8.11
N VAL A 109 -5.93 6.19 -7.01
CA VAL A 109 -4.71 5.37 -6.94
C VAL A 109 -5.14 3.92 -6.79
N SER A 110 -4.83 3.08 -7.78
CA SER A 110 -5.26 1.68 -7.84
C SER A 110 -4.12 0.73 -8.21
N GLY A 111 -4.29 -0.58 -8.00
CA GLY A 111 -3.29 -1.58 -8.38
C GLY A 111 -2.37 -2.01 -7.25
N GLU A 112 -1.37 -2.84 -7.55
CA GLU A 112 -0.39 -3.27 -6.55
C GLU A 112 0.43 -2.09 -6.02
N ALA A 113 0.74 -2.09 -4.72
CA ALA A 113 1.49 -0.99 -4.09
C ALA A 113 2.91 -0.80 -4.65
N THR A 114 3.50 -1.83 -5.26
CA THR A 114 4.79 -1.77 -5.97
C THR A 114 4.68 -1.15 -7.36
N ASN A 115 3.48 -1.13 -7.96
CA ASN A 115 3.22 -0.57 -9.28
C ASN A 115 1.81 0.07 -9.34
N PRO A 116 1.60 1.18 -8.60
CA PRO A 116 0.31 1.84 -8.56
C PRO A 116 -0.01 2.54 -9.90
N LYS A 117 -1.29 2.52 -10.27
CA LYS A 117 -1.87 3.25 -11.39
C LYS A 117 -2.64 4.46 -10.89
N PHE A 118 -2.49 5.57 -11.57
CA PHE A 118 -3.17 6.82 -11.26
C PHE A 118 -4.16 7.15 -12.38
N THR A 119 -5.40 7.47 -12.02
CA THR A 119 -6.39 8.03 -12.94
C THR A 119 -6.86 9.38 -12.43
N PHE A 120 -7.12 10.29 -13.37
CA PHE A 120 -7.43 11.68 -13.09
C PHE A 120 -8.77 12.01 -13.74
N SER A 121 -9.62 12.73 -13.01
CA SER A 121 -10.90 13.23 -13.53
C SER A 121 -11.22 14.57 -12.88
N SER A 122 -12.16 15.32 -13.45
CA SER A 122 -12.57 16.60 -12.90
C SER A 122 -14.05 16.88 -13.11
N VAL A 123 -14.58 17.77 -12.29
CA VAL A 123 -15.91 18.39 -12.46
C VAL A 123 -15.75 19.91 -12.40
N PRO A 124 -16.09 20.65 -13.47
CA PRO A 124 -16.50 20.18 -14.79
C PRO A 124 -15.47 19.29 -15.49
N ALA A 125 -15.91 18.49 -16.47
CA ALA A 125 -15.02 17.58 -17.20
C ALA A 125 -14.01 18.37 -18.04
N LEU A 126 -12.72 18.16 -17.77
CA LEU A 126 -11.61 18.79 -18.48
C LEU A 126 -10.80 17.72 -19.24
N PRO A 127 -10.08 18.10 -20.30
CA PRO A 127 -9.02 17.29 -20.88
C PRO A 127 -7.97 16.87 -19.83
N GLN A 128 -7.39 15.68 -19.99
CA GLN A 128 -6.47 15.11 -18.99
C GLN A 128 -5.19 15.94 -18.81
N ASP A 129 -4.64 16.45 -19.91
CA ASP A 129 -3.51 17.37 -19.92
C ASP A 129 -3.81 18.67 -19.17
N GLU A 130 -5.04 19.19 -19.28
CA GLU A 130 -5.46 20.36 -18.52
C GLU A 130 -5.56 20.05 -17.01
N ILE A 131 -6.12 18.90 -16.63
CA ILE A 131 -6.14 18.46 -15.22
C ILE A 131 -4.71 18.39 -14.66
N LEU A 132 -3.79 17.80 -15.41
CA LEU A 132 -2.38 17.68 -15.01
C LEU A 132 -1.69 19.05 -14.95
N ALA A 133 -1.94 19.95 -15.91
CA ALA A 133 -1.40 21.30 -15.90
C ALA A 133 -1.85 22.07 -14.65
N GLN A 134 -3.13 22.01 -14.30
CA GLN A 134 -3.65 22.62 -13.07
C GLN A 134 -3.05 21.99 -11.80
N LEU A 135 -2.73 20.69 -11.82
CA LEU A 135 -2.07 20.01 -10.70
C LEU A 135 -0.57 20.36 -10.57
N ILE A 136 0.14 20.58 -11.67
CA ILE A 136 1.58 20.92 -11.66
C ILE A 136 1.78 22.41 -11.41
N PHE A 137 1.10 23.26 -12.17
CA PHE A 137 1.36 24.70 -12.27
C PHE A 137 0.35 25.55 -11.52
N GLY A 138 -0.80 24.98 -11.12
CA GLY A 138 -1.84 25.70 -10.39
C GLY A 138 -2.70 26.65 -11.24
N GLN A 139 -2.51 26.67 -12.55
CA GLN A 139 -3.27 27.46 -13.51
C GLN A 139 -3.39 26.70 -14.83
N SER A 140 -4.40 27.04 -15.64
CA SER A 140 -4.54 26.48 -16.98
C SER A 140 -3.41 26.97 -17.89
N MET A 141 -2.96 26.14 -18.82
CA MET A 141 -2.06 26.54 -19.90
C MET A 141 -2.91 26.93 -21.11
N SER A 142 -3.60 28.06 -21.00
CA SER A 142 -4.37 28.65 -22.11
C SER A 142 -3.68 29.90 -22.63
#